data_AF-A0A2V8VRH5-F1
#
_entry.id   AF-A0A2V8VRH5-F1
#
_cell.length_a   1.000
_cell.length_b   1.000
_cell.length_c   1.000
_cell.angle_alpha   90.00
_cell.angle_beta   90.00
_cell.angle_gamma   90.00
#
_symmetry.space_group_name_H-M   'P 1'
#
loop_
_entity.id
_entity.type
_entity.pdbx_description
1 polymer ?
#
loop_
_entity_poly.entity_id
_entity_poly.type
_entity_poly.pdbx_seq_one_letter_code
_entity_poly.pdbx_strand_id
1 'polypeptide(L)'
;MPEPCRTVVLVAVLTGLRVGEIAALRWSRVDFFRGVIQVRETYSDETGFGTPKTRSSVREVPLSEPLRIALQAHRARCSHADGDAFVFASRASTPISPKNMAHRVLRPTCVRLGLRPIGWHVLRHAHAT
;
A
#
# COMPACT_ATOMS: atom_id res chain seq x y z
N MET A 1 -6.78 -6.82 -12.51
CA MET A 1 -7.03 -5.74 -11.52
C MET A 1 -6.28 -4.49 -11.97
N PRO A 2 -6.91 -3.30 -12.02
CA PRO A 2 -6.25 -2.08 -12.49
C PRO A 2 -5.20 -1.56 -11.50
N GLU A 3 -4.22 -0.81 -12.01
CA GLU A 3 -3.28 -0.03 -11.19
C GLU A 3 -3.98 1.22 -10.62
N PRO A 4 -3.58 1.72 -9.44
CA PRO A 4 -2.51 1.21 -8.59
C PRO A 4 -2.93 0.07 -7.64
N CYS A 5 -4.20 -0.36 -7.67
CA CYS A 5 -4.74 -1.34 -6.73
C CYS A 5 -4.00 -2.69 -6.78
N ARG A 6 -3.55 -3.11 -7.97
CA ARG A 6 -2.69 -4.28 -8.13
C ARG A 6 -1.40 -4.19 -7.32
N THR A 7 -0.66 -3.09 -7.45
CA THR A 7 0.56 -2.86 -6.69
C THR A 7 0.30 -2.79 -5.18
N VAL A 8 -0.81 -2.16 -4.76
CA VAL A 8 -1.23 -2.12 -3.34
C VAL A 8 -1.46 -3.53 -2.77
N VAL A 9 -2.14 -4.40 -3.51
CA VAL A 9 -2.37 -5.79 -3.08
C VAL A 9 -1.04 -6.55 -2.95
N LEU A 10 -0.11 -6.37 -3.90
CA LEU A 10 1.22 -6.98 -3.81
C LEU A 10 1.97 -6.51 -2.57
N VAL A 11 1.96 -5.20 -2.25
CA VAL A 11 2.54 -4.68 -1.01
C VAL A 11 1.89 -5.37 0.18
N ALA A 12 0.56 -5.38 0.27
CA ALA A 12 -0.16 -5.93 1.41
C ALA A 12 0.17 -7.42 1.66
N VAL A 13 0.24 -8.23 0.61
CA VAL A 13 0.51 -9.67 0.69
C VAL A 13 1.98 -9.97 0.96
N LEU A 14 2.91 -9.22 0.37
CA LEU A 14 4.35 -9.52 0.49
C LEU A 14 5.01 -8.91 1.74
N THR A 15 4.38 -7.93 2.37
CA THR A 15 4.95 -7.23 3.54
C THR A 15 4.08 -7.34 4.79
N GLY A 16 2.84 -7.81 4.65
CA GLY A 16 1.85 -7.79 5.71
C GLY A 16 1.52 -6.39 6.22
N LEU A 17 1.79 -5.29 5.50
CA LEU A 17 1.43 -3.95 5.97
C LEU A 17 -0.08 -3.74 6.08
N ARG A 18 -0.53 -2.94 7.06
CA ARG A 18 -1.93 -2.50 7.15
C ARG A 18 -2.21 -1.57 5.97
N VAL A 19 -3.41 -1.62 5.41
CA VAL A 19 -3.76 -0.75 4.28
C VAL A 19 -3.59 0.74 4.59
N GLY A 20 -3.79 1.16 5.84
CA GLY A 20 -3.53 2.55 6.24
C GLY A 20 -2.05 2.92 6.25
N GLU A 21 -1.16 1.97 6.59
CA GLU A 21 0.30 2.14 6.47
C GLU A 21 0.70 2.24 5.00
N ILE A 22 0.05 1.46 4.12
CA ILE A 22 0.29 1.49 2.67
C ILE A 22 -0.20 2.80 2.06
N ALA A 23 -1.40 3.27 2.45
CA ALA A 23 -1.98 4.51 1.94
C ALA A 23 -1.18 5.75 2.35
N ALA A 24 -0.56 5.72 3.54
CA ALA A 24 0.32 6.78 4.01
C ALA A 24 1.78 6.62 3.57
N LEU A 25 2.12 5.58 2.78
CA LEU A 25 3.49 5.32 2.39
C LEU A 25 4.01 6.41 1.44
N ARG A 26 5.22 6.89 1.69
CA ARG A 26 5.89 7.94 0.91
C ARG A 26 7.11 7.41 0.19
N TRP A 27 7.44 8.00 -0.96
CA TRP A 27 8.62 7.59 -1.74
C TRP A 27 9.93 7.76 -0.95
N SER A 28 10.05 8.80 -0.12
CA SER A 28 11.17 9.00 0.82
C SER A 28 11.37 7.86 1.82
N ARG A 29 10.39 6.96 1.98
CA ARG A 29 10.41 5.83 2.91
C ARG A 29 10.60 4.48 2.22
N VAL A 30 10.79 4.47 0.90
CA VAL A 30 11.12 3.27 0.13
C VAL A 30 12.60 3.32 -0.24
N ASP A 31 13.41 2.56 0.47
CA ASP A 31 14.85 2.48 0.22
C ASP A 31 15.14 1.30 -0.71
N PHE A 32 15.26 1.60 -2.00
CA PHE A 32 15.58 0.61 -3.03
C PHE A 32 17.02 0.08 -2.92
N PHE A 33 17.93 0.85 -2.31
CA PHE A 33 19.32 0.44 -2.15
C PHE A 33 19.46 -0.56 -1.00
N ARG A 34 18.97 -0.19 0.19
CA ARG A 34 18.95 -1.07 1.37
C ARG A 34 17.91 -2.19 1.26
N GLY A 35 16.95 -2.08 0.34
CA GLY A 35 15.91 -3.08 0.15
C GLY A 35 14.91 -3.11 1.30
N VAL A 36 14.47 -1.94 1.78
CA VAL A 36 13.53 -1.83 2.90
C VAL A 36 12.46 -0.77 2.69
N ILE A 37 11.29 -0.98 3.27
CA ILE A 37 10.22 0.02 3.39
C ILE A 37 10.11 0.44 4.86
N GLN A 38 10.14 1.74 5.13
CA GLN A 38 10.00 2.29 6.46
C GLN A 38 8.55 2.70 6.75
N VAL A 39 7.94 2.11 7.77
CA VAL A 39 6.59 2.45 8.20
C VAL A 39 6.65 3.56 9.24
N ARG A 40 6.06 4.73 8.94
CA ARG A 40 6.13 5.92 9.81
C ARG A 40 4.77 6.55 10.12
N GLU A 41 3.80 6.36 9.24
CA GLU A 41 2.49 7.00 9.28
C GLU A 41 1.40 5.98 8.94
N THR A 42 0.17 6.27 9.33
CA THR A 42 -1.02 5.56 8.86
C THR A 42 -2.07 6.57 8.42
N TYR A 43 -2.88 6.20 7.43
CA TYR A 43 -4.01 6.99 6.96
C TYR A 43 -5.30 6.17 7.04
N SER A 44 -6.39 6.78 7.49
CA SER A 44 -7.74 6.24 7.35
C SER A 44 -8.67 7.29 6.74
N ASP A 45 -9.73 6.82 6.08
CA ASP A 45 -10.74 7.71 5.50
C ASP A 45 -11.55 8.44 6.59
N GLU A 46 -11.65 7.86 7.79
CA GLU A 46 -12.46 8.35 8.90
C GLU A 46 -11.72 9.34 9.81
N THR A 47 -10.43 9.08 10.09
CA THR A 47 -9.64 9.85 11.06
C THR A 47 -8.47 10.60 10.43
N GLY A 48 -8.25 10.45 9.13
CA GLY A 48 -7.11 11.06 8.43
C GLY A 48 -5.77 10.44 8.85
N PHE A 49 -4.73 11.26 8.90
CA PHE A 49 -3.39 10.82 9.30
C PHE A 49 -3.32 10.53 10.79
N GLY A 50 -2.61 9.47 11.14
CA GLY A 50 -2.22 9.14 12.49
C GLY A 50 -0.79 8.63 12.55
N THR A 51 -0.24 8.60 13.75
CA THR A 51 0.98 7.86 14.02
C THR A 51 0.65 6.37 14.20
N PRO A 52 1.57 5.47 13.84
CA PRO A 52 1.43 4.07 14.21
C PRO A 52 1.20 3.98 15.72
N LYS A 53 0.21 3.18 16.16
CA LYS A 53 -0.35 3.18 17.53
C LYS A 53 0.69 3.05 18.66
N THR A 54 1.95 2.69 18.37
CA THR A 54 3.06 2.53 19.31
C THR A 54 4.41 2.85 18.66
N ARG A 55 5.44 3.20 19.44
CA ARG A 55 6.84 3.29 18.97
C ARG A 55 7.32 1.99 18.30
N SER A 56 6.83 0.84 18.75
CA SER A 56 7.11 -0.48 18.14
C SER A 56 6.49 -0.70 16.75
N SER A 57 5.54 0.15 16.34
CA SER A 57 4.94 0.06 15.01
C SER A 57 5.74 0.79 13.93
N VAL A 58 6.72 1.60 14.34
CA VAL A 58 7.78 2.12 13.46
C VAL A 58 8.77 1.00 13.19
N ARG A 59 8.72 0.46 11.98
CA ARG A 59 9.52 -0.71 11.60
C ARG A 59 10.00 -0.58 10.17
N GLU A 60 11.08 -1.28 9.86
CA GLU A 60 11.51 -1.56 8.50
C GLU A 60 10.94 -2.92 8.09
N VAL A 61 10.34 -3.01 6.91
CA VAL A 61 9.92 -4.29 6.31
C VAL A 61 10.78 -4.57 5.07
N PRO A 62 11.19 -5.83 4.84
CA PRO A 62 11.98 -6.18 3.66
C PRO A 62 11.25 -5.84 2.36
N LEU A 63 11.99 -5.27 1.41
CA LEU A 63 11.55 -5.07 0.03
C LEU A 63 12.06 -6.24 -0.82
N SER A 64 11.24 -7.29 -0.93
CA SER A 64 11.56 -8.44 -1.79
C SER A 64 11.70 -8.03 -3.25
N GLU A 65 12.44 -8.81 -4.04
CA GLU A 65 12.69 -8.49 -5.45
C GLU A 65 11.40 -8.32 -6.28
N PRO A 66 10.37 -9.17 -6.15
CA PRO A 66 9.11 -8.96 -6.85
C PRO A 66 8.44 -7.63 -6.48
N LEU A 67 8.56 -7.21 -5.21
CA LEU A 67 7.99 -5.95 -4.74
C LEU A 67 8.80 -4.75 -5.23
N ARG A 68 10.13 -4.88 -5.28
CA ARG A 68 11.03 -3.88 -5.86
C ARG A 68 10.64 -3.57 -7.31
N ILE A 69 10.52 -4.60 -8.14
CA ILE A 69 10.13 -4.48 -9.55
C ILE A 69 8.75 -3.82 -9.68
N ALA A 70 7.77 -4.26 -8.89
CA ALA A 70 6.43 -3.70 -8.91
C ALA A 70 6.41 -2.21 -8.52
N LEU A 71 7.12 -1.82 -7.48
CA LEU A 71 7.20 -0.43 -7.03
C LEU A 71 7.98 0.46 -8.00
N GLN A 72 9.04 -0.03 -8.64
CA GLN A 72 9.75 0.71 -9.69
C GLN A 72 8.87 0.94 -10.91
N ALA A 73 8.16 -0.10 -11.37
CA ALA A 73 7.22 0.03 -12.48
C ALA A 73 6.06 0.97 -12.15
N HIS A 74 5.59 0.97 -10.90
CA HIS A 74 4.60 1.92 -10.42
C HIS A 74 5.16 3.36 -10.40
N ARG A 75 6.38 3.55 -9.89
CA ARG A 75 7.06 4.84 -9.85
C ARG A 75 7.17 5.47 -11.24
N ALA A 76 7.51 4.68 -12.25
CA ALA A 76 7.62 5.15 -13.64
C ALA A 76 6.29 5.64 -14.25
N ARG A 77 5.14 5.24 -13.67
CA ARG A 77 3.80 5.71 -14.08
C ARG A 77 3.33 6.93 -13.29
N CYS A 78 4.00 7.27 -12.19
CA CYS A 78 3.64 8.41 -11.37
C CYS A 78 4.16 9.71 -12.01
N SER A 79 3.30 10.70 -12.17
CA SER A 79 3.70 12.03 -12.64
C SER A 79 4.62 12.76 -11.67
N HIS A 80 4.58 12.38 -10.40
CA HIS A 80 5.38 12.95 -9.32
C HIS A 80 5.78 11.84 -8.35
N ALA A 81 7.08 11.56 -8.23
CA ALA A 81 7.61 10.48 -7.41
C ALA A 81 8.81 10.90 -6.55
N ASP A 82 8.84 12.19 -6.21
CA ASP A 82 10.00 12.84 -5.60
C ASP A 82 9.69 13.20 -4.15
N GLY A 83 10.74 13.21 -3.32
CA GLY A 83 10.70 13.63 -1.93
C GLY A 83 9.58 12.94 -1.13
N ASP A 84 8.68 13.76 -0.58
CA ASP A 84 7.67 13.35 0.40
C ASP A 84 6.31 12.98 -0.21
N ALA A 85 6.26 12.80 -1.54
CA ALA A 85 5.05 12.38 -2.25
C ALA A 85 4.60 10.97 -1.83
N PHE A 86 3.29 10.74 -1.80
CA PHE A 86 2.72 9.42 -1.53
C PHE A 86 3.03 8.45 -2.67
N VAL A 87 3.40 7.23 -2.31
CA VAL A 87 3.56 6.12 -3.26
C VAL A 87 2.24 5.87 -3.99
N PHE A 88 1.14 5.90 -3.26
CA PHE A 88 -0.21 5.71 -3.80
C PHE A 88 -1.03 6.98 -3.62
N ALA A 89 -0.83 7.94 -4.53
CA ALA A 89 -1.53 9.22 -4.54
C ALA A 89 -2.77 9.20 -5.45
N SER A 90 -3.77 10.01 -5.10
CA SER A 90 -4.86 10.41 -5.98
C SER A 90 -4.38 11.47 -6.99
N ARG A 91 -5.24 11.84 -7.96
CA ARG A 91 -4.95 12.94 -8.89
C ARG A 91 -4.74 14.30 -8.20
N ALA A 92 -5.25 14.46 -6.98
CA ALA A 92 -5.10 15.66 -6.18
C ALA A 92 -3.88 15.58 -5.23
N SER A 93 -2.96 14.64 -5.45
CA SER A 93 -1.77 14.41 -4.61
C SER A 93 -2.08 14.08 -3.14
N THR A 94 -3.30 13.62 -2.86
CA THR A 94 -3.70 13.12 -1.54
C THR A 94 -3.54 11.60 -1.46
N PRO A 95 -3.45 11.00 -0.26
CA PRO A 95 -3.45 9.54 -0.10
C PRO A 95 -4.64 8.90 -0.83
N ILE A 96 -4.40 7.76 -1.47
CA ILE A 96 -5.51 6.99 -2.04
C ILE A 96 -6.40 6.45 -0.91
N SER A 97 -7.70 6.60 -1.07
CA SER A 97 -8.69 6.11 -0.10
C SER A 97 -8.71 4.57 -0.05
N PRO A 98 -8.31 3.94 1.07
CA PRO A 98 -8.40 2.49 1.26
C PRO A 98 -9.81 1.96 1.06
N LYS A 99 -10.82 2.69 1.56
CA LYS A 99 -12.24 2.33 1.40
C LYS A 99 -12.64 2.31 -0.06
N ASN A 100 -12.33 3.37 -0.81
CA ASN A 100 -12.67 3.43 -2.24
C ASN A 100 -12.00 2.31 -3.03
N MET A 101 -10.73 2.01 -2.78
CA MET A 101 -10.06 0.89 -3.45
C MET A 101 -10.73 -0.46 -3.14
N ALA A 102 -11.12 -0.70 -1.88
CA ALA A 102 -11.80 -1.93 -1.50
C ALA A 102 -13.15 -2.09 -2.21
N HIS A 103 -13.98 -1.04 -2.14
CA HIS A 103 -15.34 -1.07 -2.65
C HIS A 103 -15.40 -1.04 -4.18
N ARG A 104 -14.52 -0.28 -4.83
CA ARG A 104 -14.59 -0.06 -6.28
C ARG A 104 -13.75 -1.05 -7.09
N VAL A 105 -12.72 -1.65 -6.48
CA VAL A 105 -11.76 -2.49 -7.22
C VAL A 105 -11.62 -3.88 -6.62
N LEU A 106 -11.26 -4.01 -5.35
CA LEU A 106 -10.95 -5.31 -4.75
C LEU A 106 -12.17 -6.23 -4.72
N ARG A 107 -13.27 -5.79 -4.08
CA ARG A 107 -14.49 -6.60 -3.94
C ARG A 107 -15.10 -6.95 -5.31
N PRO A 108 -15.26 -6.01 -6.26
CA PRO A 108 -15.74 -6.36 -7.60
C PRO A 108 -14.81 -7.33 -8.35
N THR A 109 -13.49 -7.24 -8.13
CA THR A 109 -12.53 -8.18 -8.72
C THR A 109 -12.71 -9.58 -8.15
N CYS A 110 -12.94 -9.74 -6.84
CA CYS A 110 -13.26 -11.04 -6.24
C CYS A 110 -14.52 -11.64 -6.86
N VAL A 111 -15.60 -10.86 -6.97
CA VAL A 111 -16.87 -11.31 -7.56
C VAL A 111 -16.68 -11.79 -9.00
N ARG A 112 -15.97 -11.01 -9.82
CA ARG A 112 -15.67 -11.37 -11.22
C ARG A 112 -14.85 -12.66 -11.35
N LEU A 113 -14.04 -12.99 -10.34
CA LEU A 113 -13.24 -14.21 -10.30
C LEU A 113 -13.98 -15.39 -9.64
N GLY A 114 -15.27 -15.23 -9.28
CA GLY A 114 -16.04 -16.27 -8.56
C GLY A 114 -15.60 -16.47 -7.11
N LEU A 115 -14.87 -15.53 -6.53
CA LEU A 115 -14.36 -15.60 -5.16
C LEU A 115 -15.29 -14.86 -4.20
N ARG A 116 -15.32 -15.31 -2.94
CA ARG A 116 -15.96 -14.55 -1.85
C ARG A 116 -15.31 -13.17 -1.73
N PRO A 117 -16.08 -12.07 -1.62
CA PRO A 117 -15.51 -10.74 -1.45
C PRO A 117 -14.66 -10.65 -0.17
N ILE A 118 -13.41 -10.24 -0.31
CA ILE A 118 -12.48 -10.06 0.82
C ILE A 118 -12.14 -8.59 1.04
N GLY A 119 -11.67 -8.28 2.24
CA GLY A 119 -11.14 -6.96 2.62
C GLY A 119 -9.63 -6.98 2.82
N TRP A 120 -9.06 -5.80 3.06
CA TRP A 120 -7.62 -5.61 3.26
C TRP A 120 -7.02 -6.44 4.39
N HIS A 121 -7.77 -6.69 5.46
CA HIS A 121 -7.32 -7.52 6.58
C HIS A 121 -6.98 -8.94 6.14
N VAL A 122 -7.80 -9.55 5.27
CA VAL A 122 -7.57 -10.91 4.76
C VAL A 122 -6.29 -10.96 3.93
N LEU A 123 -6.05 -9.96 3.07
CA LEU A 123 -4.83 -9.88 2.26
C LEU A 123 -3.57 -9.78 3.11
N ARG A 124 -3.61 -8.99 4.20
CA ARG A 124 -2.49 -8.90 5.14
C ARG A 124 -2.20 -10.24 5.83
N HIS A 125 -3.22 -11.01 6.17
CA HIS A 125 -3.04 -12.31 6.83
C HIS A 125 -2.36 -13.36 5.94
N ALA A 126 -2.44 -13.22 4.61
CA ALA A 126 -1.74 -14.10 3.68
C ALA A 126 -0.20 -14.06 3.83
N HIS A 127 0.37 -13.00 4.42
CA HIS A 127 1.80 -12.93 4.72
C HIS A 127 2.21 -13.75 5.94
N ALA A 128 1.28 -13.98 6.86
CA ALA A 128 1.55 -14.65 8.14
C ALA A 128 1.31 -16.17 8.09
N THR A 129 1.05 -16.72 6.90
CA THR A 129 0.82 -18.15 6.64
C THR A 129 1.97 -18.69 5.82
#